data_AF-A0A2K8T0H7-F1
#
_entry.id   AF-A0A2K8T0H7-F1
#
_cell.length_a   1.000
_cell.length_b   1.000
_cell.length_c   1.000
_cell.angle_alpha   90.00
_cell.angle_beta   90.00
_cell.angle_gamma   90.00
#
_symmetry.space_group_name_H-M   'P 1'
#
loop_
_entity.id
_entity.type
_entity.pdbx_description
1 polymer ?
#
loop_
_entity_poly.entity_id
_entity_poly.type
_entity_poly.pdbx_seq_one_letter_code
_entity_poly.pdbx_strand_id
1 'polypeptide(L)'
;MPKQLGDFQVFPKHIGTWSGYWIRMDANAQETERFEAEIIQKIVDNQWLQTNTYHYADGRIVTNSFVGKVISNDEIEIEAVDVPAWENFTTIAREHGDSIIIFN
;
A
#
# COMPACT_ATOMS: atom_id res chain seq x y z
N MET A 1 13.87 -6.59 -21.10
CA MET A 1 12.47 -6.55 -20.63
C MET A 1 12.50 -6.12 -19.17
N PRO A 2 11.52 -5.33 -18.69
CA PRO A 2 11.43 -5.03 -17.27
C PRO A 2 11.35 -6.34 -16.47
N LYS A 3 11.98 -6.35 -15.31
CA LYS A 3 11.91 -7.47 -14.36
C LYS A 3 10.44 -7.75 -14.01
N GLN A 4 10.07 -9.01 -13.80
CA GLN A 4 8.72 -9.33 -13.33
C GLN A 4 8.63 -8.99 -11.84
N LEU A 5 7.52 -8.43 -11.40
CA LEU A 5 7.28 -8.05 -10.00
C LEU A 5 7.36 -9.26 -9.06
N GLY A 6 7.06 -10.46 -9.55
CA GLY A 6 7.25 -11.70 -8.80
C GLY A 6 8.72 -12.04 -8.49
N ASP A 7 9.68 -11.48 -9.25
CA ASP A 7 11.11 -11.68 -9.05
C ASP A 7 11.74 -10.60 -8.15
N PHE A 8 10.97 -9.59 -7.73
CA PHE A 8 11.43 -8.54 -6.83
C PHE A 8 11.75 -9.13 -5.45
N GLN A 9 12.66 -8.52 -4.70
CA GLN A 9 13.21 -9.12 -3.49
C GLN A 9 12.31 -8.93 -2.26
N VAL A 10 11.50 -7.88 -2.25
CA VAL A 10 10.75 -7.36 -1.10
C VAL A 10 9.25 -7.31 -1.37
N PHE A 11 8.78 -6.82 -2.53
CA PHE A 11 7.35 -6.74 -2.86
C PHE A 11 6.63 -8.09 -2.70
N PRO A 12 7.13 -9.21 -3.25
CA PRO A 12 6.47 -10.51 -3.08
C PRO A 12 6.31 -10.96 -1.62
N LYS A 13 7.14 -10.46 -0.70
CA LYS A 13 7.06 -10.80 0.73
C LYS A 13 5.87 -10.13 1.44
N HIS A 14 5.26 -9.13 0.81
CA HIS A 14 4.13 -8.39 1.37
C HIS A 14 2.77 -8.94 0.89
N ILE A 15 2.77 -9.92 -0.01
CA ILE A 15 1.54 -10.53 -0.54
C ILE A 15 0.78 -11.27 0.55
N GLY A 16 -0.52 -10.97 0.66
CA GLY A 16 -1.39 -11.56 1.66
C GLY A 16 -2.48 -10.60 2.13
N THR A 17 -3.17 -11.03 3.18
CA THR A 17 -4.12 -10.19 3.92
C THR A 17 -3.51 -9.85 5.28
N TRP A 18 -3.46 -8.56 5.59
CA TRP A 18 -2.94 -8.01 6.82
C TRP A 18 -4.09 -7.36 7.59
N SER A 19 -4.32 -7.80 8.82
CA SER A 19 -5.37 -7.24 9.68
C SER A 19 -4.74 -6.66 10.94
N GLY A 20 -5.21 -5.48 11.36
CA GLY A 20 -4.68 -4.83 12.54
C GLY A 20 -5.30 -3.46 12.79
N TYR A 21 -4.52 -2.58 13.40
CA TYR A 21 -4.96 -1.22 13.76
C TYR A 21 -4.02 -0.19 13.16
N TRP A 22 -4.59 0.87 12.60
CA TRP A 22 -3.87 2.13 12.44
C TRP A 22 -3.97 2.91 13.74
N ILE A 23 -2.81 3.38 14.23
CA ILE A 23 -2.71 4.21 15.43
C ILE A 23 -2.00 5.49 15.03
N ARG A 24 -2.70 6.62 15.14
CA ARG A 24 -2.12 7.94 14.96
C ARG A 24 -1.68 8.47 16.31
N MET A 25 -0.44 8.94 16.39
CA MET A 25 0.13 9.54 17.59
C MET A 25 0.50 11.00 17.35
N ASP A 26 0.43 11.81 18.40
CA ASP A 26 0.94 13.18 18.41
C ASP A 26 2.47 13.23 18.65
N ALA A 27 3.02 14.44 18.70
CA ALA A 27 4.45 14.66 18.94
C ALA A 27 4.95 14.22 20.34
N ASN A 28 4.03 13.95 21.27
CA ASN A 28 4.32 13.47 22.62
C ASN A 28 4.06 11.96 22.78
N ALA A 29 3.90 11.24 21.66
CA ALA A 29 3.56 9.82 21.62
C ALA A 29 2.21 9.48 22.27
N GLN A 30 1.27 10.43 22.30
CA GLN A 30 -0.10 10.18 22.75
C GLN A 30 -0.97 9.77 21.56
N GLU A 31 -1.74 8.70 21.73
CA GLU A 31 -2.69 8.23 20.72
C GLU A 31 -3.80 9.27 20.52
N THR A 32 -3.97 9.74 19.28
CA THR A 32 -5.02 10.69 18.89
C THR A 32 -6.15 10.02 18.14
N GLU A 33 -5.88 8.88 17.50
CA GLU A 33 -6.86 8.15 16.70
C GLU A 33 -6.45 6.68 16.57
N ARG A 34 -7.45 5.79 16.59
CA ARG A 34 -7.28 4.36 16.30
C ARG A 34 -8.46 3.84 15.50
N PHE A 35 -8.18 3.06 14.47
CA PHE A 35 -9.20 2.38 13.67
C PHE A 35 -8.68 1.03 13.16
N GLU A 36 -9.61 0.11 12.95
CA GLU A 36 -9.30 -1.21 12.40
C GLU A 36 -8.97 -1.10 10.90
N ALA A 37 -8.07 -1.96 10.45
CA ALA A 37 -7.57 -1.97 9.10
C ALA A 37 -7.44 -3.40 8.59
N GLU A 38 -7.91 -3.62 7.37
CA GLU A 38 -7.61 -4.79 6.56
C GLU A 38 -6.92 -4.33 5.28
N ILE A 39 -5.74 -4.89 4.99
CA ILE A 39 -4.97 -4.58 3.79
C ILE A 39 -4.77 -5.88 3.02
N ILE A 40 -5.26 -5.93 1.79
CA ILE A 40 -5.09 -7.07 0.88
C ILE A 40 -4.10 -6.65 -0.20
N GLN A 41 -3.02 -7.41 -0.36
CA GLN A 41 -1.96 -7.17 -1.33
C GLN A 41 -1.76 -8.40 -2.20
N LYS A 42 -1.74 -8.23 -3.52
CA LYS A 42 -1.57 -9.31 -4.51
C LYS A 42 -0.79 -8.83 -5.73
N ILE A 43 -0.16 -9.78 -6.43
CA ILE A 43 0.43 -9.54 -7.76
C ILE A 43 -0.41 -10.29 -8.78
N VAL A 44 -0.94 -9.56 -9.78
CA VAL A 44 -1.72 -10.11 -10.88
C VAL A 44 -1.25 -9.46 -12.17
N ASP A 45 -0.97 -10.23 -13.22
CA ASP A 45 -0.55 -9.72 -14.53
C ASP A 45 0.62 -8.71 -14.46
N ASN A 46 1.61 -9.02 -13.61
CA ASN A 46 2.78 -8.16 -13.36
C ASN A 46 2.45 -6.76 -12.77
N GLN A 47 1.31 -6.64 -12.08
CA GLN A 47 0.89 -5.45 -11.36
C GLN A 47 0.75 -5.73 -9.87
N TRP A 48 1.15 -4.77 -9.06
CA TRP A 48 0.86 -4.73 -7.64
C TRP A 48 -0.57 -4.24 -7.44
N LEU A 49 -1.42 -5.00 -6.76
CA LEU A 49 -2.78 -4.58 -6.43
C LEU A 49 -2.91 -4.55 -4.92
N GLN A 50 -3.40 -3.43 -4.40
CA GLN A 50 -3.60 -3.25 -2.97
C GLN A 50 -4.97 -2.67 -2.69
N THR A 51 -5.68 -3.23 -1.72
CA THR A 51 -6.93 -2.69 -1.19
C THR A 51 -6.79 -2.52 0.31
N ASN A 52 -7.06 -1.30 0.80
CA ASN A 52 -7.07 -0.97 2.22
C ASN A 52 -8.51 -0.68 2.63
N THR A 53 -9.03 -1.40 3.61
CA THR A 53 -10.35 -1.16 4.21
C THR A 53 -10.17 -0.72 5.65
N TYR A 54 -10.76 0.41 6.00
CA TYR A 54 -10.68 1.02 7.33
C TYR A 54 -12.05 1.12 7.97
N HIS A 55 -12.13 0.71 9.24
CA HIS A 55 -13.34 0.79 10.05
C HIS A 55 -13.14 1.78 11.20
N TYR A 56 -13.76 2.95 11.06
CA TYR A 56 -13.66 4.04 12.03
C TYR A 56 -14.65 3.88 13.19
N ALA A 57 -14.31 4.48 14.33
CA ALA A 57 -15.13 4.40 15.55
C ALA A 57 -16.53 5.05 15.41
N ASP A 58 -16.70 5.95 14.44
CA ASP A 58 -17.99 6.58 14.09
C ASP A 58 -18.88 5.69 13.20
N GLY A 59 -18.43 4.47 12.87
CA GLY A 59 -19.12 3.52 12.01
C GLY A 59 -18.87 3.73 10.51
N ARG A 60 -18.08 4.73 10.12
CA ARG A 60 -17.69 4.94 8.73
C ARG A 60 -16.74 3.83 8.27
N ILE A 61 -16.94 3.37 7.04
CA ILE A 61 -16.06 2.43 6.35
C ILE A 61 -15.46 3.15 5.14
N VAL A 62 -14.14 3.10 5.01
CA VAL A 62 -13.42 3.68 3.85
C VAL A 62 -12.61 2.57 3.20
N THR A 63 -12.77 2.42 1.89
CA THR A 63 -11.97 1.49 1.10
C THR A 63 -11.18 2.27 0.06
N ASN A 64 -9.86 2.06 0.04
CA ASN A 64 -8.95 2.66 -0.92
C ASN A 64 -8.26 1.55 -1.72
N SER A 65 -8.23 1.68 -3.03
CA SER A 65 -7.57 0.72 -3.92
C SER A 65 -6.42 1.40 -4.67
N PHE A 66 -5.38 0.61 -4.93
CA PHE A 66 -4.17 1.08 -5.60
C PHE A 66 -3.68 0.03 -6.59
N VAL A 67 -3.10 0.51 -7.68
CA VAL A 67 -2.45 -0.31 -8.72
C VAL A 67 -1.02 0.17 -8.91
N GLY A 68 -0.06 -0.75 -8.87
CA GLY A 68 1.36 -0.47 -9.09
C GLY A 68 1.88 -1.17 -10.33
N LYS A 69 2.58 -0.42 -11.20
CA LYS A 69 3.16 -0.92 -12.46
C LYS A 69 4.68 -0.81 -12.41
N VAL A 70 5.38 -1.84 -12.88
CA VAL A 70 6.85 -1.86 -12.96
C VAL A 70 7.34 -0.77 -13.93
N ILE A 71 8.20 0.12 -13.43
CA ILE A 71 8.84 1.19 -14.23
C ILE A 71 10.36 1.00 -14.34
N SER A 72 10.98 0.27 -13.41
CA SER A 72 12.40 -0.08 -13.45
C SER A 72 12.68 -1.41 -12.75
N ASN A 73 13.94 -1.74 -12.44
CA ASN A 73 14.31 -3.06 -11.89
C ASN A 73 13.90 -3.28 -10.44
N ASP A 74 13.67 -2.19 -9.71
CA ASP A 74 13.39 -2.13 -8.28
C ASP A 74 12.28 -1.13 -7.94
N GLU A 75 11.67 -0.49 -8.94
CA GLU A 75 10.66 0.55 -8.75
C GLU A 75 9.35 0.23 -9.47
N ILE A 76 8.27 0.61 -8.80
CA ILE A 76 6.92 0.65 -9.36
C ILE A 76 6.34 2.05 -9.22
N GLU A 77 5.55 2.47 -10.21
CA GLU A 77 4.66 3.62 -10.10
C GLU A 77 3.30 3.13 -9.59
N ILE A 78 2.79 3.75 -8.52
CA ILE A 78 1.51 3.41 -7.89
C ILE A 78 0.52 4.54 -8.14
N GLU A 79 -0.69 4.18 -8.57
CA GLU A 79 -1.84 5.07 -8.73
C GLU A 79 -2.99 4.64 -7.81
N ALA A 80 -3.76 5.61 -7.32
CA ALA A 80 -5.03 5.30 -6.64
C ALA A 80 -6.11 4.99 -7.69
N VAL A 81 -6.93 4.00 -7.41
CA VAL A 81 -8.03 3.55 -8.28
C VAL A 81 -9.31 3.50 -7.46
N ASP A 82 -10.39 4.03 -8.02
CA ASP A 82 -11.71 4.07 -7.37
C ASP A 82 -11.71 4.83 -6.03
N VAL A 83 -10.82 5.82 -5.86
CA VAL A 83 -10.76 6.70 -4.68
C VAL A 83 -10.99 8.16 -5.09
N PRO A 84 -12.24 8.67 -5.08
CA PRO A 84 -12.57 10.01 -5.58
C PRO A 84 -11.81 11.15 -4.90
N ALA A 85 -11.48 11.00 -3.61
CA ALA A 85 -10.73 12.03 -2.87
C ALA A 85 -9.27 12.17 -3.37
N TRP A 86 -8.77 11.18 -4.10
CA TRP A 86 -7.39 11.06 -4.57
C TRP A 86 -7.32 10.89 -6.09
N GLU A 87 -8.27 11.50 -6.81
CA GLU A 87 -8.17 11.66 -8.26
C GLU A 87 -6.81 12.29 -8.60
N ASN A 88 -5.98 11.55 -9.35
CA ASN A 88 -4.59 11.88 -9.74
C ASN A 88 -3.49 11.60 -8.69
N PHE A 89 -3.77 10.85 -7.62
CA PHE A 89 -2.69 10.37 -6.76
C PHE A 89 -1.75 9.42 -7.52
N THR A 90 -0.46 9.75 -7.49
CA THR A 90 0.62 8.90 -7.96
C THR A 90 1.79 8.96 -6.97
N THR A 91 2.52 7.87 -6.83
CA THR A 91 3.77 7.79 -6.04
C THR A 91 4.70 6.76 -6.65
N ILE A 92 5.99 6.87 -6.37
CA ILE A 92 6.98 5.84 -6.73
C ILE A 92 7.31 5.05 -5.48
N ALA A 93 7.19 3.73 -5.56
CA ALA A 93 7.65 2.82 -4.53
C ALA A 93 8.85 2.03 -5.03
N ARG A 94 9.91 1.95 -4.22
CA ARG A 94 11.15 1.26 -4.58
C ARG A 94 11.64 0.32 -3.49
N GLU A 95 12.27 -0.78 -3.90
CA GLU A 95 12.95 -1.68 -2.97
C GLU A 95 14.25 -1.05 -2.47
N HIS A 96 14.54 -1.24 -1.18
CA HIS A 96 15.80 -0.82 -0.59
C HIS A 96 16.36 -1.91 0.33
N GLY A 97 17.52 -2.45 -0.04
CA GLY A 97 18.11 -3.58 0.68
C GLY A 97 17.18 -4.80 0.68
N ASP A 98 17.20 -5.55 1.78
CA ASP A 98 16.60 -6.90 1.80
C ASP A 98 15.14 -6.95 2.27
N SER A 99 14.62 -5.85 2.81
CA SER A 99 13.34 -5.85 3.53
C SER A 99 12.54 -4.54 3.48
N ILE A 100 13.04 -3.48 2.84
CA ILE A 100 12.40 -2.16 2.89
C ILE A 100 11.78 -1.82 1.54
N ILE A 101 10.58 -1.24 1.59
CA ILE A 101 9.97 -0.51 0.47
C ILE A 101 9.92 0.97 0.87
N ILE A 102 10.44 1.84 0.01
CA ILE A 102 10.42 3.30 0.20
C ILE A 102 9.38 3.88 -0.75
N PHE A 103 8.45 4.67 -0.22
CA PHE A 103 7.46 5.43 -0.99
C PHE A 103 7.88 6.91 -1.06
N ASN A 104 7.91 7.50 -2.26
CA ASN A 104 8.33 8.88 -2.53
C ASN A 104 7.17 9.80 -2.89
#